data_AF-A0A2V8STP7-F1
#
_entry.id   AF-A0A2V8STP7-F1
#
_cell.length_a   1.000
_cell.length_b   1.000
_cell.length_c   1.000
_cell.angle_alpha   90.00
_cell.angle_beta   90.00
_cell.angle_gamma   90.00
#
_symmetry.space_group_name_H-M   'P 1'
#
loop_
_entity.id
_entity.type
_entity.pdbx_description
1 polymer ?
#
loop_
_entity_poly.entity_id
_entity_poly.type
_entity_poly.pdbx_seq_one_letter_code
_entity_poly.pdbx_strand_id
1 'polypeptide(L)'
;MKVKASDDWAAEIYFKDGMKLMFESPGDMLAFYLAPETFMSDAAHNNVANMDRITVKDYQSKQPIDARQATLVFKSKVEGPMGPDFLPFSKREAADAFV
;
A
#
# COMPACT_ATOMS: atom_id res chain seq x y z
N MET A 1 14.25 9.29 4.81
CA MET A 1 13.93 8.00 5.46
C MET A 1 14.34 6.86 4.53
N LYS A 2 14.63 5.65 5.03
CA LYS A 2 14.94 4.49 4.17
C LYS A 2 13.89 3.40 4.44
N VAL A 3 12.97 3.21 3.50
CA VAL A 3 11.98 2.13 3.55
C VAL A 3 12.66 0.81 3.19
N LYS A 4 12.38 -0.26 3.95
CA LYS A 4 12.86 -1.62 3.64
C LYS A 4 11.70 -2.47 3.14
N ALA A 5 11.87 -3.15 2.01
CA ALA A 5 10.83 -4.01 1.45
C ALA A 5 10.49 -5.21 2.38
N SER A 6 11.43 -5.57 3.25
CA SER A 6 11.20 -6.60 4.27
C SER A 6 10.26 -6.14 5.39
N ASP A 7 9.99 -4.84 5.54
CA ASP A 7 9.08 -4.32 6.57
C ASP A 7 7.65 -4.79 6.33
N ASP A 8 6.97 -5.27 7.37
CA ASP A 8 5.61 -5.81 7.30
C ASP A 8 4.56 -4.76 6.89
N TRP A 9 4.89 -3.47 7.01
CA TRP A 9 4.04 -2.35 6.63
C TRP A 9 4.38 -1.75 5.27
N ALA A 10 5.49 -2.19 4.65
CA ALA A 10 5.92 -1.66 3.38
C ALA A 10 4.85 -1.89 2.29
N ALA A 11 4.56 -0.83 1.56
CA ALA A 11 3.79 -0.87 0.33
C ALA A 11 4.65 -0.40 -0.84
N GLU A 12 4.37 -0.89 -2.04
CA GLU A 12 5.17 -0.60 -3.22
C GLU A 12 4.28 -0.36 -4.45
N ILE A 13 4.68 0.61 -5.28
CA ILE A 13 4.10 0.84 -6.61
C ILE A 13 5.22 0.65 -7.63
N TYR A 14 4.98 -0.20 -8.61
CA TYR A 14 5.85 -0.47 -9.75
C TYR A 14 5.24 0.18 -10.99
N PHE A 15 6.03 0.93 -11.72
CA PHE A 15 5.64 1.57 -12.97
C PHE A 15 6.12 0.75 -14.18
N LYS A 16 5.44 0.93 -15.32
CA LYS A 16 5.73 0.22 -16.57
C LYS A 16 7.13 0.47 -17.13
N ASP A 17 7.76 1.58 -16.77
CA ASP A 17 9.12 1.95 -17.16
C ASP A 17 10.21 1.36 -16.24
N GLY A 18 9.81 0.59 -15.22
CA GLY A 18 10.70 -0.04 -14.25
C GLY A 18 10.97 0.79 -13.00
N MET A 19 10.45 2.03 -12.90
CA MET A 19 10.53 2.78 -11.66
C MET A 19 9.71 2.11 -10.55
N LYS A 20 10.22 2.18 -9.33
CA LYS A 20 9.55 1.68 -8.13
C LYS A 20 9.50 2.75 -7.05
N LEU A 21 8.30 2.98 -6.51
CA LEU A 21 8.10 3.74 -5.28
C LEU A 21 7.87 2.78 -4.12
N MET A 22 8.38 3.14 -2.95
CA MET A 22 8.20 2.41 -1.71
C MET A 22 7.64 3.35 -0.65
N PHE A 23 6.72 2.83 0.14
CA PHE A 23 5.99 3.56 1.16
C PHE A 23 6.13 2.80 2.48
N GLU A 24 6.14 3.54 3.59
CA GLU A 24 6.32 2.98 4.94
C GLU A 24 5.03 2.37 5.49
N SER A 25 3.91 2.73 4.89
CA SER A 25 2.58 2.25 5.25
C SER A 25 1.69 2.04 4.02
N PRO A 26 0.64 1.20 4.12
CA PRO A 26 -0.46 1.19 3.17
C PRO A 26 -1.18 2.53 3.09
N GLY A 27 -1.31 3.26 4.21
CA GLY A 27 -1.90 4.60 4.26
C GLY A 27 -1.17 5.63 3.38
N ASP A 28 0.16 5.72 3.48
CA ASP A 28 0.97 6.63 2.65
C ASP A 28 0.84 6.27 1.17
N MET A 29 0.84 4.97 0.85
CA MET A 29 0.64 4.49 -0.52
C MET A 29 -0.74 4.89 -1.05
N LEU A 30 -1.80 4.75 -0.25
CA LEU A 30 -3.15 5.14 -0.65
C LEU A 30 -3.28 6.65 -0.85
N ALA A 31 -2.65 7.45 0.01
CA ALA A 31 -2.60 8.90 -0.16
C ALA A 31 -1.96 9.28 -1.50
N PHE A 32 -0.83 8.65 -1.84
CA PHE A 32 -0.21 8.82 -3.14
C PHE A 32 -1.09 8.31 -4.29
N TYR A 33 -1.66 7.11 -4.19
CA TYR A 33 -2.47 6.50 -5.25
C TYR A 33 -3.71 7.33 -5.61
N LEU A 34 -4.32 7.99 -4.62
CA LEU A 34 -5.53 8.80 -4.81
C LEU A 34 -5.26 10.20 -5.36
N ALA A 35 -4.07 10.77 -5.13
CA ALA A 35 -3.71 12.12 -5.55
C ALA A 35 -2.21 12.23 -5.91
N PRO A 36 -1.71 11.43 -6.86
CA PRO A 36 -0.27 11.31 -7.12
C PRO A 36 0.36 12.62 -7.63
N GLU A 37 -0.41 13.48 -8.28
CA GLU A 37 -0.02 14.83 -8.72
C GLU A 37 0.34 15.78 -7.57
N THR A 38 -0.12 15.50 -6.34
CA THR A 38 0.25 16.26 -5.14
C THR A 38 1.69 15.97 -4.71
N PHE A 39 2.20 14.78 -5.02
CA PHE A 39 3.50 14.30 -4.56
C PHE A 39 4.55 14.25 -5.67
N MET A 40 4.12 14.15 -6.94
CA MET A 40 5.00 14.11 -8.09
C MET A 40 4.49 15.02 -9.22
N SER A 41 5.39 15.89 -9.70
CA SER A 41 5.14 16.75 -10.86
C SER A 41 5.39 16.06 -12.20
N ASP A 42 6.08 14.92 -12.19
CA ASP A 42 6.38 14.15 -13.39
C ASP A 42 5.14 13.41 -13.93
N ALA A 43 4.84 13.61 -15.21
CA ALA A 43 3.65 13.08 -15.87
C ALA A 43 3.67 11.54 -16.04
N ALA A 44 4.85 10.92 -16.07
CA ALA A 44 4.93 9.46 -16.17
C ALA A 44 4.54 8.81 -14.83
N HIS A 45 4.95 9.41 -13.71
CA HIS A 45 4.78 8.84 -12.38
C HIS A 45 3.58 9.37 -11.59
N ASN A 46 2.93 10.44 -12.06
CA ASN A 46 1.67 10.93 -11.49
C ASN A 46 0.41 10.37 -12.17
N ASN A 47 0.56 9.46 -13.13
CA ASN A 47 -0.57 8.85 -13.82
C ASN A 47 -0.75 7.39 -13.37
N VAL A 48 -1.89 7.10 -12.73
CA VAL A 48 -2.25 5.75 -12.27
C VAL A 48 -2.27 4.71 -13.42
N ALA A 49 -2.55 5.13 -14.66
CA ALA A 49 -2.53 4.23 -15.82
C ALA A 49 -1.13 3.70 -16.16
N ASN A 50 -0.07 4.33 -15.64
CA ASN A 50 1.31 3.90 -15.81
C ASN A 50 1.80 2.95 -14.70
N MET A 51 0.99 2.75 -13.65
CA MET A 51 1.29 1.82 -12.57
C MET A 51 0.98 0.38 -13.00
N ASP A 52 2.02 -0.44 -13.09
CA ASP A 52 1.92 -1.86 -13.44
C ASP A 52 1.40 -2.68 -12.25
N ARG A 53 2.15 -2.69 -11.14
CA ARG A 53 1.85 -3.48 -9.95
C ARG A 53 1.79 -2.60 -8.71
N ILE A 54 0.78 -2.81 -7.87
CA ILE A 54 0.68 -2.18 -6.55
C ILE A 54 0.60 -3.28 -5.52
N THR A 55 1.53 -3.30 -4.58
CA THR A 55 1.62 -4.34 -3.56
C THR A 55 1.55 -3.75 -2.17
N VAL A 56 0.78 -4.43 -1.33
CA VAL A 56 0.77 -4.28 0.13
C VAL A 56 1.00 -5.66 0.74
N LYS A 57 1.30 -5.74 2.04
CA LYS A 57 1.39 -7.04 2.72
C LYS A 57 0.09 -7.40 3.38
N ASP A 58 -0.34 -8.64 3.18
CA ASP A 58 -1.45 -9.23 3.91
C ASP A 58 -1.13 -9.24 5.41
N TYR A 59 -2.05 -8.72 6.21
CA TYR A 59 -1.83 -8.45 7.62
C TYR A 59 -1.53 -9.72 8.44
N GLN A 60 -2.11 -10.86 8.05
CA GLN A 60 -1.92 -12.12 8.78
C GLN A 60 -0.67 -12.87 8.29
N SER A 61 -0.56 -13.10 6.98
CA SER A 61 0.49 -13.93 6.39
C SER A 61 1.80 -13.19 6.12
N LYS A 62 1.76 -11.84 6.14
CA LYS A 62 2.87 -10.94 5.77
C LYS A 62 3.36 -11.09 4.33
N GLN A 63 2.62 -11.85 3.51
CA GLN A 63 2.94 -12.03 2.10
C GLN A 63 2.48 -10.82 1.28
N PRO A 64 3.24 -10.42 0.25
CA PRO A 64 2.78 -9.40 -0.70
C PRO A 64 1.52 -9.85 -1.43
N ILE A 65 0.55 -8.94 -1.55
CA ILE A 65 -0.71 -9.12 -2.27
C ILE A 65 -0.98 -7.92 -3.17
N ASP A 66 -1.80 -8.11 -4.21
CA ASP A 66 -2.27 -7.01 -5.06
C ASP A 66 -3.16 -6.07 -4.25
N ALA A 67 -2.71 -4.83 -4.07
CA ALA A 67 -3.43 -3.83 -3.29
C ALA A 67 -4.80 -3.48 -3.90
N ARG A 68 -4.97 -3.64 -5.22
CA ARG A 68 -6.23 -3.38 -5.92
C ARG A 68 -7.31 -4.41 -5.61
N GLN A 69 -6.91 -5.57 -5.08
CA GLN A 69 -7.80 -6.68 -4.71
C GLN A 69 -7.90 -6.86 -3.18
N ALA A 70 -7.10 -6.13 -2.42
CA ALA A 70 -7.06 -6.25 -0.97
C ALA A 70 -8.33 -5.67 -0.32
N THR A 71 -8.81 -6.34 0.73
CA THR A 71 -9.78 -5.76 1.66
C THR A 71 -9.03 -4.96 2.73
N LEU A 72 -9.39 -3.70 2.92
CA LEU A 72 -8.73 -2.83 3.90
C LEU A 72 -9.60 -2.65 5.14
N VAL A 73 -9.05 -2.93 6.31
CA VAL A 73 -9.65 -2.58 7.60
C VAL A 73 -9.06 -1.26 8.08
N PHE A 74 -9.92 -0.30 8.40
CA PHE A 74 -9.56 1.00 8.94
C PHE A 74 -10.04 1.13 10.40
N LYS A 75 -9.49 2.10 11.16
CA LYS A 75 -9.80 2.31 12.60
C LYS A 75 -9.56 1.06 13.47
N SER A 76 -8.56 0.27 13.08
CA SER A 76 -8.05 -0.82 13.91
C SER A 76 -7.42 -0.27 15.19
N LYS A 77 -7.38 -1.09 16.25
CA LYS A 77 -6.55 -0.83 17.45
C LYS A 77 -5.06 -1.10 17.21
N VAL A 78 -4.73 -1.72 16.07
CA VAL A 78 -3.35 -1.96 15.65
C VAL A 78 -2.86 -0.74 14.90
N GLU A 79 -1.75 -0.19 15.37
CA GLU A 79 -1.09 0.96 14.75
C GLU A 79 0.05 0.50 13.85
N GLY A 80 0.21 1.19 12.73
CA GLY A 80 1.37 1.09 11.86
C GLY A 80 2.53 1.96 12.36
N PRO A 81 3.63 2.04 11.60
CA PRO A 81 4.83 2.78 11.98
C PRO A 81 4.58 4.27 12.23
N MET A 82 3.53 4.82 11.63
CA MET A 82 3.15 6.23 11.69
C MET A 82 1.82 6.48 12.44
N GLY A 83 1.32 5.49 13.20
CA GLY A 83 0.07 5.58 13.95
C GLY A 83 -1.09 4.84 13.29
N PRO A 84 -2.34 5.33 13.40
CA PRO A 84 -3.50 4.67 12.80
C PRO A 84 -3.35 4.48 11.29
N ASP A 85 -3.63 3.27 10.81
CA ASP A 85 -3.34 2.87 9.42
C ASP A 85 -4.37 1.84 8.90
N PHE A 86 -4.24 1.49 7.62
CA PHE A 86 -5.05 0.47 6.96
C PHE A 86 -4.38 -0.90 7.06
N LEU A 87 -5.16 -1.91 7.47
CA LEU A 87 -4.72 -3.29 7.54
C LEU A 87 -5.20 -4.04 6.29
N PRO A 88 -4.31 -4.48 5.39
CA PRO A 88 -4.71 -5.20 4.18
C PRO A 88 -4.96 -6.67 4.46
N PHE A 89 -6.00 -7.23 3.84
CA PHE A 89 -6.32 -8.64 3.87
C PHE A 89 -6.54 -9.16 2.45
N SER A 90 -5.95 -10.30 2.15
CA SER A 90 -6.14 -11.05 0.91
C SER A 90 -7.54 -11.65 0.76
N LYS A 91 -8.24 -11.85 1.88
CA LYS A 91 -9.57 -12.46 1.93
C LYS A 91 -10.52 -11.60 2.74
N ARG A 92 -11.73 -11.40 2.21
CA ARG A 92 -12.76 -10.62 2.87
C ARG A 92 -13.17 -11.23 4.21
N GLU A 93 -13.28 -12.55 4.26
CA GLU A 93 -13.68 -13.29 5.46
C GLU A 93 -12.67 -13.11 6.60
N ALA A 94 -11.37 -13.00 6.28
CA ALA A 94 -10.33 -12.75 7.27
C ALA A 94 -10.40 -11.33 7.83
N ALA A 95 -10.74 -10.35 6.98
CA ALA A 95 -10.98 -8.97 7.41
C ALA A 95 -12.24 -8.88 8.30
N ASP A 96 -13.33 -9.54 7.91
CA ASP A 96 -14.58 -9.55 8.68
C ASP A 96 -14.41 -10.27 10.03
N ALA A 97 -13.57 -11.31 10.11
CA ALA A 97 -13.25 -11.99 11.38
C ALA A 97 -12.33 -11.17 12.29
N PHE A 98 -11.65 -10.16 11.76
CA PHE A 98 -10.74 -9.29 12.52
C PHE A 98 -11.48 -8.15 13.24
N VAL A 99 -12.61 -7.67 12.69
CA VAL A 99 -13.37 -6.50 13.18
C VAL A 99 -14.36 -6.81 14.30
#